data_AF-A0A6J2TZV1-F1
#
_entry.id   AF-A0A6J2TZV1-F1
#
_cell.length_a   1.000
_cell.length_b   1.000
_cell.length_c   1.000
_cell.angle_alpha   90.00
_cell.angle_beta   90.00
_cell.angle_gamma   90.00
#
_symmetry.space_group_name_H-M   'P 1'
#
loop_
_entity.id
_entity.type
_entity.pdbx_description
1 polymer ?
#
loop_
_entity_poly.entity_id
_entity_poly.type
_entity_poly.pdbx_seq_one_letter_code
_entity_poly.pdbx_strand_id
1 'polypeptide(L)'
;MTPAATTTSAPPLPAANEFVEGLAGAAEAAAETGAAGATAAGSNIDASYEQSYTNGNNNNNSNTSIATTATTTTKVAVAGGAGAAGATAEQTELPSLLPTPMGNNSNNGLAEPTLMPHEIIGSATPTKGEQEAILRALDWLKEKRASDYGWANDTHVVILAKELSGGRDPNDSADAHMQIIQELEDTLSVKEMEIEILAMLDRHHTLPKPLNLDKLARYVLALGSLCKDPKHFHGHDLVATLQHHEPVQDIEFALTTLSACSSAAHVRKRQIRRLLDIASGVTDQSVDTIAMVILALRCIVTDHRHRHLQHFVRRPARGLASLQDQRGSFGSLRSTALAMQALQDLEYDPAGQWNRTAASRYILSRQRADGGWSEEPLQDGQEPDIGVGLTADIILALGWKGLGAVRALQCDHVIRENSDPTENGESKLAVPYGLSSSAEESDTKNISYTYTLWVGSNVSEAFSLSLISPKNTSFFKAMTQAAEMDQRFIFEAREWPNGHYVHTLYGKKEEPRGYHYWLLYRLPELPDPNNTPGNQLIAPVGVDDLMVEDGEHYLYWYKKL
;
A
#
# COMPACT_ATOMS: atom_id res chain seq x y z
N MET A 1 -23.33 14.76 -55.25
CA MET A 1 -24.09 15.87 -55.86
C MET A 1 -25.07 16.39 -54.82
N THR A 2 -25.01 17.68 -54.50
CA THR A 2 -26.05 18.43 -53.75
C THR A 2 -26.96 19.16 -54.75
N PRO A 3 -28.24 19.43 -54.42
CA PRO A 3 -28.69 20.58 -53.60
C PRO A 3 -29.69 20.13 -52.48
N ALA A 4 -30.10 20.90 -51.45
CA ALA A 4 -30.48 22.32 -51.24
C ALA A 4 -31.84 22.70 -51.89
N ALA A 5 -32.80 23.39 -51.25
CA ALA A 5 -32.99 23.86 -49.86
C ALA A 5 -34.49 24.24 -49.61
N THR A 6 -34.81 24.97 -48.51
CA THR A 6 -36.10 25.68 -48.19
C THR A 6 -37.32 24.80 -47.78
N THR A 7 -38.27 25.20 -46.90
CA THR A 7 -38.55 26.48 -46.16
C THR A 7 -39.46 26.28 -44.92
N THR A 8 -39.48 27.24 -43.96
CA THR A 8 -40.57 27.59 -42.97
C THR A 8 -41.02 26.51 -41.94
N SER A 9 -41.46 26.77 -40.69
CA SER A 9 -41.97 27.97 -39.97
C SER A 9 -41.89 27.79 -38.42
N ALA A 10 -42.21 28.83 -37.63
CA ALA A 10 -42.28 28.87 -36.15
C ALA A 10 -43.12 30.10 -35.68
N PRO A 11 -43.39 30.35 -34.37
CA PRO A 11 -43.15 29.56 -33.16
C PRO A 11 -44.47 28.96 -32.61
N PRO A 12 -45.16 29.33 -31.49
CA PRO A 12 -44.97 30.39 -30.46
C PRO A 12 -44.56 29.86 -29.06
N LEU A 13 -44.55 30.76 -28.06
CA LEU A 13 -44.49 30.51 -26.60
C LEU A 13 -45.73 31.12 -25.91
N PRO A 14 -46.06 30.75 -24.66
CA PRO A 14 -46.61 31.68 -23.67
C PRO A 14 -45.56 32.10 -22.63
N ALA A 15 -45.75 33.27 -22.00
CA ALA A 15 -44.78 33.91 -21.11
C ALA A 15 -45.12 33.78 -19.60
N ALA A 16 -44.19 34.22 -18.75
CA ALA A 16 -44.34 34.28 -17.31
C ALA A 16 -45.23 35.46 -16.83
N ASN A 17 -45.48 35.52 -15.51
CA ASN A 17 -45.75 36.77 -14.80
C ASN A 17 -45.26 36.66 -13.34
N GLU A 18 -44.99 37.81 -12.71
CA GLU A 18 -44.20 37.94 -11.47
C GLU A 18 -45.04 38.31 -10.21
N PHE A 19 -44.35 38.77 -9.16
CA PHE A 19 -44.80 39.43 -7.91
C PHE A 19 -45.28 38.55 -6.73
N VAL A 20 -45.00 38.87 -5.45
CA VAL A 20 -43.88 39.58 -4.75
C VAL A 20 -44.10 39.50 -3.22
N GLU A 21 -43.09 39.83 -2.39
CA GLU A 21 -43.14 39.96 -0.91
C GLU A 21 -43.43 38.67 -0.09
N GLY A 22 -43.08 38.56 1.20
CA GLY A 22 -42.46 39.52 2.12
C GLY A 22 -41.75 38.85 3.33
N LEU A 23 -41.34 39.65 4.34
CA LEU A 23 -40.45 39.25 5.45
C LEU A 23 -41.15 38.66 6.71
N ALA A 24 -40.30 38.21 7.66
CA ALA A 24 -40.54 37.75 9.04
C ALA A 24 -40.69 36.23 9.25
N GLY A 25 -40.36 35.65 10.41
CA GLY A 25 -39.71 36.21 11.61
C GLY A 25 -40.20 35.54 12.92
N ALA A 26 -39.31 35.44 13.93
CA ALA A 26 -39.50 34.69 15.21
C ALA A 26 -39.62 33.15 15.03
N ALA A 27 -39.15 32.25 15.90
CA ALA A 27 -38.52 32.29 17.24
C ALA A 27 -39.44 32.42 18.47
N GLU A 28 -39.89 31.28 19.00
CA GLU A 28 -40.19 30.94 20.41
C GLU A 28 -40.52 29.42 20.43
N ALA A 29 -40.68 28.69 21.54
CA ALA A 29 -40.04 28.59 22.86
C ALA A 29 -40.92 27.63 23.69
N ALA A 30 -40.31 26.94 24.66
CA ALA A 30 -40.85 25.98 25.62
C ALA A 30 -42.37 25.93 25.95
N ALA A 31 -42.87 24.71 26.18
CA ALA A 31 -43.90 24.42 27.17
C ALA A 31 -43.65 23.07 27.85
N GLU A 32 -43.64 23.04 29.18
CA GLU A 32 -43.49 21.83 30.00
C GLU A 32 -44.84 21.22 30.38
N THR A 33 -44.88 19.91 30.66
CA THR A 33 -45.79 19.35 31.67
C THR A 33 -45.06 18.36 32.57
N GLY A 34 -44.87 18.73 33.83
CA GLY A 34 -44.27 17.88 34.85
C GLY A 34 -45.31 17.25 35.78
N ALA A 35 -45.00 16.07 36.31
CA ALA A 35 -45.63 15.49 37.50
C ALA A 35 -44.53 14.79 38.33
N ALA A 36 -44.54 14.97 39.64
CA ALA A 36 -43.35 14.71 40.47
C ALA A 36 -43.61 13.84 41.71
N GLY A 37 -42.54 13.15 42.14
CA GLY A 37 -42.38 12.59 43.49
C GLY A 37 -42.46 11.06 43.59
N ALA A 38 -41.79 10.42 44.55
CA ALA A 38 -40.71 10.91 45.43
C ALA A 38 -40.04 9.73 46.17
N THR A 39 -38.73 9.84 46.47
CA THR A 39 -38.01 9.26 47.65
C THR A 39 -38.10 7.75 47.96
N ALA A 40 -37.07 7.06 48.50
CA ALA A 40 -35.67 7.40 48.81
C ALA A 40 -34.88 6.10 49.13
N ALA A 41 -33.58 6.25 49.42
CA ALA A 41 -32.59 5.23 49.83
C ALA A 41 -32.19 4.18 48.76
N GLY A 42 -30.94 3.72 48.67
CA GLY A 42 -29.71 4.19 49.33
C GLY A 42 -28.89 3.08 49.98
N SER A 43 -27.76 2.71 49.38
CA SER A 43 -26.66 1.95 50.00
C SER A 43 -25.42 2.00 49.10
N ASN A 44 -24.27 2.38 49.66
CA ASN A 44 -22.96 2.16 49.04
C ASN A 44 -22.51 0.73 49.36
N ILE A 45 -21.83 0.07 48.42
CA ILE A 45 -20.65 -0.74 48.75
C ILE A 45 -19.54 -0.36 47.77
N ASP A 46 -18.35 -0.12 48.33
CA ASP A 46 -17.09 0.19 47.66
C ASP A 46 -16.09 -0.93 47.99
N ALA A 47 -15.30 -1.36 46.99
CA ALA A 47 -14.23 -2.35 47.15
C ALA A 47 -13.37 -2.46 45.87
N SER A 48 -12.34 -1.63 45.76
CA SER A 48 -11.15 -1.94 44.96
C SER A 48 -10.26 -2.96 45.69
N TYR A 49 -9.43 -3.71 44.97
CA TYR A 49 -8.11 -4.13 45.48
C TYR A 49 -7.14 -4.51 44.35
N GLU A 50 -5.85 -4.31 44.61
CA GLU A 50 -4.76 -4.52 43.65
C GLU A 50 -3.99 -5.85 43.80
N GLN A 51 -3.32 -6.22 42.71
CA GLN A 51 -2.02 -6.90 42.60
C GLN A 51 -1.55 -7.91 43.67
N SER A 52 -1.16 -9.10 43.20
CA SER A 52 0.03 -9.79 43.74
C SER A 52 0.69 -10.70 42.69
N TYR A 53 2.00 -10.56 42.48
CA TYR A 53 2.80 -11.47 41.65
C TYR A 53 3.15 -12.77 42.42
N THR A 54 3.14 -13.92 41.74
CA THR A 54 3.92 -15.10 42.15
C THR A 54 4.58 -15.76 40.95
N ASN A 55 5.90 -15.98 41.05
CA ASN A 55 6.70 -16.75 40.10
C ASN A 55 6.59 -18.25 40.41
N GLY A 56 6.56 -19.12 39.40
CA GLY A 56 6.16 -20.53 39.57
C GLY A 56 6.67 -21.45 38.46
N ASN A 57 7.99 -21.55 38.30
CA ASN A 57 8.63 -22.41 37.32
C ASN A 57 8.54 -23.90 37.74
N ASN A 58 8.03 -24.79 36.88
CA ASN A 58 8.36 -26.22 36.98
C ASN A 58 8.06 -26.99 35.69
N ASN A 59 9.03 -27.81 35.25
CA ASN A 59 8.81 -28.86 34.27
C ASN A 59 8.06 -30.03 34.92
N ASN A 60 7.25 -30.76 34.14
CA ASN A 60 7.51 -32.20 34.04
C ASN A 60 6.97 -32.83 32.76
N ASN A 61 7.71 -33.83 32.28
CA ASN A 61 7.40 -34.64 31.10
C ASN A 61 6.76 -35.95 31.56
N SER A 62 5.71 -36.43 30.88
CA SER A 62 5.12 -37.75 31.11
C SER A 62 4.39 -38.26 29.87
N ASN A 63 5.06 -39.10 29.09
CA ASN A 63 4.41 -40.00 28.14
C ASN A 63 3.69 -41.12 28.90
N THR A 64 2.45 -41.42 28.53
CA THR A 64 1.83 -42.72 28.84
C THR A 64 0.92 -43.18 27.71
N SER A 65 1.44 -44.05 26.85
CA SER A 65 0.63 -44.85 25.93
C SER A 65 0.12 -46.10 26.66
N ILE A 66 -1.19 -46.38 26.56
CA ILE A 66 -1.76 -47.66 26.95
C ILE A 66 -2.62 -48.17 25.81
N ALA A 67 -2.27 -49.34 25.28
CA ALA A 67 -3.10 -50.15 24.42
C ALA A 67 -3.58 -51.36 25.19
N THR A 68 -4.85 -51.73 25.02
CA THR A 68 -5.45 -52.97 25.55
C THR A 68 -6.40 -53.58 24.52
N THR A 69 -6.56 -54.90 24.58
CA THR A 69 -6.79 -55.70 23.37
C THR A 69 -7.99 -56.65 23.51
N ALA A 70 -8.69 -56.89 22.38
CA ALA A 70 -9.62 -58.01 22.16
C ALA A 70 -10.95 -57.96 22.97
N THR A 71 -11.99 -58.77 22.70
CA THR A 71 -12.06 -60.05 21.96
C THR A 71 -13.48 -60.34 21.42
N THR A 72 -13.62 -61.07 20.28
CA THR A 72 -14.77 -61.96 19.89
C THR A 72 -16.20 -61.37 19.76
N THR A 73 -17.14 -61.80 18.89
CA THR A 73 -17.20 -62.59 17.63
C THR A 73 -18.50 -62.14 16.89
N THR A 74 -18.84 -62.48 15.63
CA THR A 74 -19.10 -63.82 15.05
C THR A 74 -19.25 -63.73 13.52
N LYS A 75 -19.12 -64.85 12.79
CA LYS A 75 -19.22 -64.92 11.30
C LYS A 75 -20.63 -65.30 10.81
N VAL A 76 -20.96 -64.88 9.59
CA VAL A 76 -21.63 -65.71 8.56
C VAL A 76 -20.85 -65.54 7.23
N ALA A 77 -20.83 -66.56 6.38
CA ALA A 77 -20.08 -66.63 5.11
C ALA A 77 -20.78 -67.58 4.11
N VAL A 78 -20.07 -68.03 3.05
CA VAL A 78 -20.50 -68.93 1.93
C VAL A 78 -21.21 -68.18 0.79
N ALA A 79 -20.97 -68.40 -0.52
CA ALA A 79 -19.84 -68.94 -1.36
C ALA A 79 -20.19 -68.62 -2.85
N GLY A 80 -19.41 -68.83 -3.91
CA GLY A 80 -18.05 -69.36 -4.21
C GLY A 80 -17.64 -68.89 -5.63
N GLY A 81 -16.38 -68.92 -6.10
CA GLY A 81 -15.65 -70.10 -6.65
C GLY A 81 -16.06 -70.40 -8.12
N ALA A 82 -15.21 -70.63 -9.14
CA ALA A 82 -13.73 -70.67 -9.32
C ALA A 82 -13.43 -70.52 -10.86
N GLY A 83 -12.21 -70.49 -11.45
CA GLY A 83 -10.81 -70.53 -10.99
C GLY A 83 -9.83 -70.84 -12.17
N ALA A 84 -8.50 -70.92 -11.90
CA ALA A 84 -7.40 -71.47 -12.76
C ALA A 84 -7.00 -70.72 -14.08
N ALA A 85 -5.77 -70.79 -14.63
CA ALA A 85 -4.42 -71.13 -14.13
C ALA A 85 -3.29 -70.79 -15.18
N GLY A 86 -2.00 -70.78 -14.76
CA GLY A 86 -0.78 -70.58 -15.60
C GLY A 86 -0.11 -69.21 -15.38
N ALA A 87 1.18 -69.02 -15.01
CA ALA A 87 2.48 -69.65 -15.36
C ALA A 87 2.93 -69.30 -16.80
N THR A 88 4.17 -68.89 -17.09
CA THR A 88 5.48 -69.12 -16.41
C THR A 88 6.29 -67.81 -16.16
N ALA A 89 7.56 -67.94 -15.73
CA ALA A 89 8.51 -66.85 -15.48
C ALA A 89 9.92 -67.20 -16.00
N GLU A 90 10.81 -66.21 -16.16
CA GLU A 90 12.26 -66.44 -16.30
C GLU A 90 13.08 -65.22 -15.81
N GLN A 91 14.33 -65.46 -15.39
CA GLN A 91 15.28 -64.46 -14.87
C GLN A 91 16.67 -64.73 -15.49
N THR A 92 17.53 -63.72 -15.61
CA THR A 92 18.99 -63.92 -15.72
C THR A 92 19.76 -62.70 -15.22
N GLU A 93 21.00 -62.90 -14.76
CA GLU A 93 21.77 -61.95 -13.93
C GLU A 93 22.96 -61.29 -14.64
N LEU A 94 23.62 -60.38 -13.92
CA LEU A 94 24.91 -59.74 -14.25
C LEU A 94 26.08 -60.76 -14.22
N PRO A 95 27.25 -60.41 -14.78
CA PRO A 95 28.30 -59.91 -13.89
C PRO A 95 29.16 -58.77 -14.46
N SER A 96 29.88 -58.07 -13.57
CA SER A 96 30.89 -57.05 -13.86
C SER A 96 32.31 -57.60 -13.89
N LEU A 97 33.26 -56.92 -14.56
CA LEU A 97 34.65 -56.71 -14.06
C LEU A 97 35.47 -55.74 -14.96
N LEU A 98 36.51 -55.13 -14.39
CA LEU A 98 37.49 -54.22 -15.01
C LEU A 98 38.86 -54.94 -15.19
N PRO A 99 39.73 -54.55 -16.15
CA PRO A 99 40.75 -53.52 -15.86
C PRO A 99 41.19 -52.61 -17.05
N THR A 100 41.96 -51.57 -16.72
CA THR A 100 42.68 -50.60 -17.59
C THR A 100 44.18 -51.02 -17.73
N PRO A 101 45.14 -50.30 -18.39
CA PRO A 101 45.15 -48.90 -18.90
C PRO A 101 45.88 -48.65 -20.27
N MET A 102 46.32 -47.40 -20.49
CA MET A 102 46.99 -46.79 -21.67
C MET A 102 46.04 -46.35 -22.82
N GLY A 103 46.16 -45.15 -23.42
CA GLY A 103 47.01 -43.98 -23.10
C GLY A 103 46.87 -42.81 -24.10
N ASN A 104 47.38 -41.62 -23.72
CA ASN A 104 47.54 -40.36 -24.47
C ASN A 104 46.29 -39.49 -24.86
N ASN A 105 46.29 -38.27 -24.28
CA ASN A 105 46.05 -36.91 -24.85
C ASN A 105 45.05 -36.74 -26.03
N SER A 106 44.17 -35.73 -26.02
CA SER A 106 44.49 -34.32 -25.73
C SER A 106 43.28 -33.46 -25.34
N ASN A 107 43.56 -32.39 -24.59
CA ASN A 107 42.84 -31.10 -24.48
C ASN A 107 41.31 -31.06 -24.59
N ASN A 108 40.65 -30.74 -23.47
CA ASN A 108 39.81 -29.53 -23.41
C ASN A 108 39.80 -28.93 -22.01
N GLY A 109 39.49 -27.63 -21.89
CA GLY A 109 39.58 -26.87 -20.64
C GLY A 109 38.53 -27.27 -19.59
N LEU A 110 38.78 -26.90 -18.33
CA LEU A 110 37.82 -27.11 -17.24
C LEU A 110 36.59 -26.23 -17.47
N ALA A 111 35.42 -26.86 -17.62
CA ALA A 111 34.15 -26.19 -17.39
C ALA A 111 33.86 -26.22 -15.89
N GLU A 112 33.75 -25.04 -15.29
CA GLU A 112 33.32 -24.84 -13.90
C GLU A 112 31.85 -25.31 -13.77
N PRO A 113 31.43 -25.96 -12.66
CA PRO A 113 30.09 -26.52 -12.55
C PRO A 113 29.04 -25.41 -12.53
N THR A 114 28.28 -25.31 -13.62
CA THR A 114 27.28 -24.25 -13.83
C THR A 114 26.29 -24.22 -12.66
N LEU A 115 26.21 -23.09 -11.97
CA LEU A 115 25.17 -22.84 -10.97
C LEU A 115 23.80 -23.00 -11.61
N MET A 116 22.95 -23.83 -11.00
CA MET A 116 21.56 -23.99 -11.38
C MET A 116 20.87 -22.62 -11.32
N PRO A 117 20.24 -22.12 -12.40
CA PRO A 117 19.44 -20.90 -12.31
C PRO A 117 18.36 -21.07 -11.26
N HIS A 118 18.20 -20.07 -10.40
CA HIS A 118 17.07 -20.02 -9.47
C HIS A 118 15.76 -20.01 -10.26
N GLU A 119 14.76 -20.75 -9.80
CA GLU A 119 13.41 -20.72 -10.37
C GLU A 119 12.86 -19.29 -10.30
N ILE A 120 12.63 -18.67 -11.46
CA ILE A 120 12.00 -17.37 -11.54
C ILE A 120 10.55 -17.53 -11.10
N ILE A 121 10.21 -16.95 -9.94
CA ILE A 121 8.82 -16.87 -9.47
C ILE A 121 8.10 -15.81 -10.31
N GLY A 122 7.55 -16.25 -11.44
CA GLY A 122 6.79 -15.47 -12.39
C GLY A 122 5.89 -16.38 -13.22
N SER A 123 4.86 -15.80 -13.85
CA SER A 123 3.88 -16.57 -14.61
C SER A 123 4.47 -17.17 -15.89
N ALA A 124 3.68 -17.99 -16.58
CA ALA A 124 3.89 -18.19 -18.01
C ALA A 124 3.98 -16.81 -18.70
N THR A 125 5.01 -16.60 -19.53
CA THR A 125 5.29 -15.30 -20.12
C THR A 125 4.17 -14.87 -21.08
N PRO A 126 3.86 -13.57 -21.19
CA PRO A 126 2.83 -13.09 -22.11
C PRO A 126 3.17 -13.51 -23.55
N THR A 127 2.20 -14.12 -24.22
CA THR A 127 2.30 -14.38 -25.66
C THR A 127 2.31 -13.05 -26.42
N LYS A 128 2.82 -13.03 -27.66
CA LYS A 128 2.92 -11.79 -28.45
C LYS A 128 1.59 -11.02 -28.55
N GLY A 129 0.46 -11.72 -28.69
CA GLY A 129 -0.88 -11.10 -28.73
C GLY A 129 -1.36 -10.57 -27.37
N GLU A 130 -0.90 -11.14 -26.26
CA GLU A 130 -1.12 -10.60 -24.92
C GLU A 130 -0.28 -9.34 -24.69
N GLN A 131 1.01 -9.36 -25.04
CA GLN A 131 1.88 -8.19 -24.92
C GLN A 131 1.39 -7.02 -25.79
N GLU A 132 1.00 -7.28 -27.04
CA GLU A 132 0.40 -6.27 -27.93
C GLU A 132 -0.91 -5.69 -27.37
N ALA A 133 -1.69 -6.47 -26.64
CA ALA A 133 -2.91 -5.99 -25.98
C ALA A 133 -2.61 -5.18 -24.71
N ILE A 134 -1.65 -5.62 -23.89
CA ILE A 134 -1.18 -4.91 -22.70
C ILE A 134 -0.65 -3.53 -23.09
N LEU A 135 0.16 -3.43 -24.15
CA LEU A 135 0.69 -2.15 -24.63
C LEU A 135 -0.43 -1.17 -25.03
N ARG A 136 -1.39 -1.60 -25.86
CA ARG A 136 -2.57 -0.78 -26.21
C ARG A 136 -3.39 -0.35 -24.99
N ALA A 137 -3.45 -1.20 -23.97
CA ALA A 137 -4.18 -0.93 -22.74
C ALA A 137 -3.44 0.08 -21.83
N LEU A 138 -2.10 0.03 -21.78
CA LEU A 138 -1.27 1.03 -21.11
C LEU A 138 -1.32 2.39 -21.83
N ASP A 139 -1.27 2.40 -23.16
CA ASP A 139 -1.45 3.61 -23.98
C ASP A 139 -2.84 4.23 -23.72
N TRP A 140 -3.91 3.43 -23.74
CA TRP A 140 -5.27 3.87 -23.39
C TRP A 140 -5.38 4.40 -21.95
N LEU A 141 -4.76 3.72 -20.98
CA LEU A 141 -4.73 4.21 -19.60
C LEU A 141 -4.03 5.56 -19.50
N LYS A 142 -2.95 5.80 -20.27
CA LYS A 142 -2.33 7.12 -20.35
C LYS A 142 -3.29 8.18 -20.92
N GLU A 143 -4.05 7.85 -21.96
CA GLU A 143 -5.10 8.74 -22.51
C GLU A 143 -6.29 9.01 -21.55
N LYS A 144 -6.47 8.18 -20.50
CA LYS A 144 -7.48 8.37 -19.44
C LYS A 144 -6.95 8.98 -18.15
N ARG A 145 -5.67 9.37 -18.11
CA ARG A 145 -5.09 10.06 -16.93
C ARG A 145 -5.72 11.44 -16.79
N ALA A 146 -6.19 11.78 -15.58
CA ALA A 146 -6.80 13.07 -15.29
C ALA A 146 -5.74 14.18 -15.10
N SER A 147 -6.18 15.44 -15.00
CA SER A 147 -5.29 16.62 -14.92
C SER A 147 -4.50 16.75 -13.61
N ASP A 148 -4.88 15.97 -12.59
CA ASP A 148 -4.16 15.73 -11.34
C ASP A 148 -3.09 14.62 -11.46
N TYR A 149 -2.92 14.05 -12.65
CA TYR A 149 -2.11 12.86 -12.95
C TYR A 149 -2.64 11.55 -12.32
N GLY A 150 -3.83 11.57 -11.72
CA GLY A 150 -4.51 10.40 -11.18
C GLY A 150 -5.48 9.73 -12.17
N TRP A 151 -6.25 8.79 -11.63
CA TRP A 151 -7.39 8.13 -12.27
C TRP A 151 -8.57 8.03 -11.29
N ALA A 152 -8.85 9.15 -10.60
CA ALA A 152 -9.93 9.34 -9.62
C ALA A 152 -10.00 8.31 -8.47
N ASN A 153 -10.58 7.12 -8.72
CA ASN A 153 -10.62 6.05 -7.73
C ASN A 153 -9.67 4.88 -8.05
N ASP A 154 -9.26 4.71 -9.30
CA ASP A 154 -8.49 3.56 -9.77
C ASP A 154 -6.98 3.84 -9.87
N THR A 155 -6.50 5.04 -9.53
CA THR A 155 -5.08 5.49 -9.62
C THR A 155 -4.09 4.42 -9.16
N HIS A 156 -4.36 3.86 -7.99
CA HIS A 156 -3.53 2.85 -7.35
C HIS A 156 -3.57 1.49 -8.05
N VAL A 157 -4.69 1.10 -8.69
CA VAL A 157 -4.78 -0.13 -9.50
C VAL A 157 -4.03 0.05 -10.81
N VAL A 158 -4.12 1.24 -11.42
CA VAL A 158 -3.39 1.57 -12.66
C VAL A 158 -1.88 1.55 -12.45
N ILE A 159 -1.39 2.15 -11.35
CA ILE A 159 0.02 2.09 -10.96
C ILE A 159 0.44 0.64 -10.71
N LEU A 160 -0.29 -0.10 -9.88
CA LEU A 160 -0.01 -1.52 -9.58
C LEU A 160 0.02 -2.39 -10.85
N ALA A 161 -0.89 -2.17 -11.79
CA ALA A 161 -0.92 -2.84 -13.08
C ALA A 161 0.27 -2.48 -13.96
N LYS A 162 0.62 -1.19 -14.05
CA LYS A 162 1.77 -0.69 -14.82
C LYS A 162 3.07 -1.32 -14.33
N GLU A 163 3.37 -1.22 -13.03
CA GLU A 163 4.64 -1.71 -12.47
C GLU A 163 4.77 -3.25 -12.53
N LEU A 164 3.66 -3.99 -12.39
CA LEU A 164 3.65 -5.46 -12.52
C LEU A 164 3.54 -5.95 -13.96
N SER A 165 3.12 -5.11 -14.92
CA SER A 165 2.96 -5.52 -16.33
C SER A 165 4.24 -5.95 -17.03
N GLY A 166 5.41 -5.62 -16.47
CA GLY A 166 6.68 -5.68 -17.19
C GLY A 166 6.72 -4.55 -18.22
N GLY A 167 6.97 -3.33 -17.72
CA GLY A 167 6.95 -2.10 -18.53
C GLY A 167 7.87 -2.17 -19.74
N ARG A 168 7.56 -1.34 -20.74
CA ARG A 168 8.32 -1.23 -22.00
C ARG A 168 9.81 -1.02 -21.71
N ASP A 169 10.68 -1.80 -22.38
CA ASP A 169 12.13 -1.70 -22.21
C ASP A 169 12.61 -0.24 -22.36
N PRO A 170 13.46 0.29 -21.44
CA PRO A 170 13.95 1.67 -21.52
C PRO A 170 14.61 2.01 -22.87
N ASN A 171 15.34 1.04 -23.46
CA ASN A 171 16.01 1.16 -24.76
C ASN A 171 15.06 1.16 -25.96
N ASP A 172 13.77 0.87 -25.77
CA ASP A 172 12.75 0.84 -26.83
C ASP A 172 12.19 2.24 -27.13
N SER A 173 12.62 3.27 -26.36
CA SER A 173 12.35 4.68 -26.62
C SER A 173 13.53 5.33 -27.38
N ALA A 174 13.24 5.94 -28.53
CA ALA A 174 14.27 6.52 -29.40
C ALA A 174 14.62 7.98 -29.07
N ASP A 175 13.99 8.57 -28.05
CA ASP A 175 14.25 9.94 -27.58
C ASP A 175 14.19 10.00 -26.04
N ALA A 176 15.35 10.27 -25.44
CA ALA A 176 15.51 10.37 -23.99
C ALA A 176 14.65 11.49 -23.36
N HIS A 177 14.29 12.54 -24.10
CA HIS A 177 13.43 13.60 -23.54
C HIS A 177 12.01 13.09 -23.31
N MET A 178 11.46 12.30 -24.23
CA MET A 178 10.15 11.66 -24.06
C MET A 178 10.15 10.64 -22.93
N GLN A 179 11.28 9.96 -22.70
CA GLN A 179 11.46 9.05 -21.56
C GLN A 179 11.46 9.79 -20.21
N ILE A 180 12.22 10.88 -20.09
CA ILE A 180 12.25 11.72 -18.87
C ILE A 180 10.87 12.32 -18.58
N ILE A 181 10.14 12.75 -19.63
CA ILE A 181 8.76 13.24 -19.46
C ILE A 181 7.86 12.13 -18.91
N GLN A 182 7.92 10.91 -19.46
CA GLN A 182 7.12 9.78 -18.97
C GLN A 182 7.41 9.43 -17.50
N GLU A 183 8.68 9.43 -17.11
CA GLU A 183 9.13 9.20 -15.74
C GLU A 183 8.61 10.25 -14.75
N LEU A 184 8.59 11.53 -15.15
CA LEU A 184 8.01 12.62 -14.37
C LEU A 184 6.48 12.53 -14.27
N GLU A 185 5.79 12.24 -15.39
CA GLU A 185 4.33 12.03 -15.40
C GLU A 185 3.92 10.88 -14.48
N ASP A 186 4.68 9.79 -14.45
CA ASP A 186 4.42 8.63 -13.59
C ASP A 186 4.79 8.90 -12.12
N THR A 187 5.84 9.69 -11.87
CA THR A 187 6.16 10.19 -10.53
C THR A 187 5.04 11.06 -9.97
N LEU A 188 4.43 11.92 -10.80
CA LEU A 188 3.25 12.70 -10.43
C LEU A 188 2.04 11.81 -10.11
N SER A 189 1.77 10.78 -10.92
CA SER A 189 0.72 9.79 -10.63
C SER A 189 0.92 9.08 -9.28
N VAL A 190 2.17 8.71 -8.96
CA VAL A 190 2.53 8.13 -7.66
C VAL A 190 2.35 9.13 -6.52
N LYS A 191 2.61 10.42 -6.74
CA LYS A 191 2.39 11.47 -5.73
C LYS A 191 0.91 11.75 -5.48
N GLU A 192 0.06 11.74 -6.51
CA GLU A 192 -1.40 11.84 -6.30
C GLU A 192 -1.92 10.64 -5.51
N MET A 193 -1.44 9.42 -5.80
CA MET A 193 -1.78 8.24 -4.98
C MET A 193 -1.36 8.40 -3.51
N GLU A 194 -0.20 9.00 -3.22
CA GLU A 194 0.22 9.29 -1.84
C GLU A 194 -0.71 10.32 -1.16
N ILE A 195 -1.15 11.35 -1.89
CA ILE A 195 -2.11 12.36 -1.43
C ILE A 195 -3.49 11.73 -1.17
N GLU A 196 -3.98 10.85 -2.05
CA GLU A 196 -5.24 10.12 -1.87
C GLU A 196 -5.24 9.29 -0.57
N ILE A 197 -4.12 8.64 -0.22
CA ILE A 197 -3.97 7.85 1.02
C ILE A 197 -4.02 8.78 2.23
N LEU A 198 -3.22 9.85 2.26
CA LEU A 198 -3.18 10.79 3.37
C LEU A 198 -4.54 11.47 3.60
N ALA A 199 -5.22 11.89 2.52
CA ALA A 199 -6.56 12.47 2.57
C ALA A 199 -7.61 11.47 3.06
N MET A 200 -7.45 10.17 2.78
CA MET A 200 -8.34 9.12 3.32
C MET A 200 -8.13 8.92 4.84
N LEU A 201 -6.90 8.99 5.33
CA LEU A 201 -6.56 8.85 6.74
C LEU A 201 -7.02 10.06 7.57
N ASP A 202 -6.76 11.28 7.10
CA ASP A 202 -7.21 12.51 7.76
C ASP A 202 -8.75 12.57 7.88
N ARG A 203 -9.47 12.23 6.80
CA ARG A 203 -10.94 12.16 6.80
C ARG A 203 -11.50 11.14 7.80
N HIS A 204 -10.73 10.11 8.18
CA HIS A 204 -11.11 9.13 9.20
C HIS A 204 -10.83 9.63 10.63
N HIS A 205 -9.84 10.51 10.83
CA HIS A 205 -9.62 11.18 12.11
C HIS A 205 -10.62 12.32 12.36
N THR A 206 -11.01 13.04 11.31
CA THR A 206 -11.88 14.23 11.41
C THR A 206 -13.37 13.93 11.30
N LEU A 207 -13.79 12.83 10.67
CA LEU A 207 -15.19 12.44 10.51
C LEU A 207 -15.41 10.97 10.94
N PRO A 208 -16.52 10.63 11.61
CA PRO A 208 -16.84 9.26 12.04
C PRO A 208 -17.36 8.37 10.88
N LYS A 209 -16.75 8.47 9.70
CA LYS A 209 -17.01 7.57 8.56
C LYS A 209 -16.09 6.35 8.68
N PRO A 210 -16.59 5.12 8.43
CA PRO A 210 -15.73 3.94 8.42
C PRO A 210 -14.67 4.04 7.32
N LEU A 211 -13.43 3.65 7.65
CA LEU A 211 -12.32 3.60 6.71
C LEU A 211 -12.60 2.58 5.59
N ASN A 212 -12.30 2.94 4.33
CA ASN A 212 -12.47 2.02 3.20
C ASN A 212 -11.31 1.01 3.18
N LEU A 213 -11.56 -0.19 3.71
CA LEU A 213 -10.54 -1.23 3.86
C LEU A 213 -10.16 -1.91 2.54
N ASP A 214 -11.07 -1.98 1.56
CA ASP A 214 -10.74 -2.44 0.20
C ASP A 214 -9.76 -1.47 -0.47
N LYS A 215 -10.07 -0.17 -0.55
CA LYS A 215 -9.18 0.83 -1.16
C LYS A 215 -7.84 0.90 -0.42
N LEU A 216 -7.84 0.84 0.92
CA LEU A 216 -6.60 0.76 1.71
C LEU A 216 -5.77 -0.49 1.41
N ALA A 217 -6.39 -1.67 1.28
CA ALA A 217 -5.67 -2.89 0.94
C ALA A 217 -5.04 -2.82 -0.46
N ARG A 218 -5.70 -2.18 -1.43
CA ARG A 218 -5.15 -1.97 -2.77
C ARG A 218 -4.02 -0.93 -2.80
N TYR A 219 -4.13 0.18 -2.07
CA TYR A 219 -3.00 1.12 -1.91
C TYR A 219 -1.76 0.43 -1.30
N VAL A 220 -1.94 -0.41 -0.29
CA VAL A 220 -0.85 -1.16 0.36
C VAL A 220 -0.21 -2.18 -0.60
N LEU A 221 -0.96 -2.74 -1.55
CA LEU A 221 -0.41 -3.55 -2.65
C LEU A 221 0.34 -2.69 -3.69
N ALA A 222 -0.18 -1.52 -4.05
CA ALA A 222 0.44 -0.59 -4.98
C ALA A 222 1.77 0.00 -4.45
N LEU A 223 1.83 0.35 -3.16
CA LEU A 223 3.08 0.70 -2.46
C LEU A 223 4.08 -0.45 -2.51
N GLY A 224 3.61 -1.70 -2.33
CA GLY A 224 4.43 -2.90 -2.47
C GLY A 224 5.02 -3.07 -3.88
N SER A 225 4.26 -2.80 -4.95
CA SER A 225 4.81 -2.83 -6.32
C SER A 225 5.80 -1.70 -6.60
N LEU A 226 5.68 -0.57 -5.91
CA LEU A 226 6.64 0.56 -5.96
C LEU A 226 7.86 0.34 -5.03
N CYS A 227 8.01 -0.84 -4.41
CA CYS A 227 9.05 -1.13 -3.40
C CYS A 227 9.07 -0.17 -2.19
N LYS A 228 7.94 0.46 -1.85
CA LYS A 228 7.77 1.33 -0.66
C LYS A 228 7.20 0.51 0.50
N ASP A 229 7.66 0.73 1.74
CA ASP A 229 7.13 -0.01 2.92
C ASP A 229 5.86 0.63 3.49
N PRO A 230 4.68 0.00 3.35
CA PRO A 230 3.40 0.53 3.85
C PRO A 230 3.28 0.52 5.39
N LYS A 231 4.26 -0.02 6.13
CA LYS A 231 4.31 0.07 7.60
C LYS A 231 4.85 1.40 8.12
N HIS A 232 5.59 2.13 7.28
CA HIS A 232 6.29 3.36 7.64
C HIS A 232 5.86 4.51 6.71
N PHE A 233 4.61 4.49 6.25
CA PHE A 233 4.08 5.43 5.26
C PHE A 233 3.80 6.79 5.92
N HIS A 234 4.72 7.74 5.80
CA HIS A 234 4.61 9.09 6.38
C HIS A 234 4.22 9.10 7.88
N GLY A 235 4.77 8.15 8.66
CA GLY A 235 4.44 7.97 10.09
C GLY A 235 3.20 7.12 10.38
N HIS A 236 2.48 6.64 9.36
CA HIS A 236 1.33 5.76 9.49
C HIS A 236 1.68 4.30 9.14
N ASP A 237 1.33 3.35 10.02
CA ASP A 237 1.32 1.92 9.69
C ASP A 237 -0.03 1.52 9.08
N LEU A 238 -0.07 1.51 7.74
CA LEU A 238 -1.24 1.12 6.98
C LEU A 238 -1.58 -0.36 7.18
N VAL A 239 -0.55 -1.19 7.41
CA VAL A 239 -0.69 -2.65 7.55
C VAL A 239 -1.26 -3.00 8.93
N ALA A 240 -0.80 -2.34 9.99
CA ALA A 240 -1.46 -2.42 11.30
C ALA A 240 -2.90 -1.90 11.21
N THR A 241 -3.16 -0.82 10.48
CA THR A 241 -4.52 -0.27 10.31
C THR A 241 -5.45 -1.31 9.66
N LEU A 242 -4.99 -2.01 8.62
CA LEU A 242 -5.68 -3.15 7.99
C LEU A 242 -5.83 -4.36 8.91
N GLN A 243 -4.88 -4.61 9.83
CA GLN A 243 -4.98 -5.73 10.78
C GLN A 243 -5.85 -5.43 12.02
N HIS A 244 -6.15 -4.17 12.33
CA HIS A 244 -7.03 -3.83 13.47
C HIS A 244 -8.52 -3.87 13.09
N HIS A 245 -8.86 -3.60 11.84
CA HIS A 245 -10.24 -3.62 11.35
C HIS A 245 -10.48 -4.88 10.51
N GLU A 246 -11.41 -5.75 10.92
CA GLU A 246 -11.75 -6.97 10.18
C GLU A 246 -12.95 -6.70 9.25
N PRO A 247 -12.81 -6.80 7.92
CA PRO A 247 -13.93 -6.57 7.00
C PRO A 247 -15.09 -7.56 7.19
N VAL A 248 -16.30 -7.09 6.88
CA VAL A 248 -17.51 -7.91 6.93
C VAL A 248 -17.56 -8.82 5.71
N GLN A 249 -17.30 -8.30 4.50
CA GLN A 249 -17.35 -9.10 3.27
C GLN A 249 -16.12 -10.00 3.15
N ASP A 250 -16.33 -11.25 2.72
CA ASP A 250 -15.24 -12.24 2.65
C ASP A 250 -14.22 -11.94 1.54
N ILE A 251 -14.61 -11.25 0.46
CA ILE A 251 -13.68 -10.77 -0.58
C ILE A 251 -12.78 -9.64 -0.08
N GLU A 252 -13.34 -8.65 0.63
CA GLU A 252 -12.57 -7.59 1.29
C GLU A 252 -11.61 -8.19 2.32
N PHE A 253 -12.12 -9.12 3.15
CA PHE A 253 -11.33 -9.82 4.16
C PHE A 253 -10.18 -10.63 3.56
N ALA A 254 -10.40 -11.27 2.41
CA ALA A 254 -9.34 -11.95 1.66
C ALA A 254 -8.32 -10.96 1.10
N LEU A 255 -8.76 -9.83 0.54
CA LEU A 255 -7.89 -8.78 -0.02
C LEU A 255 -7.06 -8.07 1.05
N THR A 256 -7.63 -7.70 2.21
CA THR A 256 -6.87 -7.11 3.33
C THR A 256 -5.83 -8.10 3.87
N THR A 257 -6.17 -9.39 3.91
CA THR A 257 -5.26 -10.45 4.36
C THR A 257 -4.14 -10.74 3.35
N LEU A 258 -4.45 -10.75 2.04
CA LEU A 258 -3.45 -10.78 0.96
C LEU A 258 -2.51 -9.57 1.06
N SER A 259 -3.07 -8.37 1.18
CA SER A 259 -2.34 -7.11 1.24
C SER A 259 -1.35 -7.09 2.42
N ALA A 260 -1.82 -7.36 3.64
CA ALA A 260 -0.94 -7.44 4.82
C ALA A 260 0.10 -8.56 4.72
N CYS A 261 -0.25 -9.69 4.09
CA CYS A 261 0.70 -10.75 3.80
C CYS A 261 1.78 -10.30 2.79
N SER A 262 1.41 -9.56 1.74
CA SER A 262 2.33 -9.05 0.72
C SER A 262 3.34 -8.06 1.30
N SER A 263 2.94 -7.22 2.25
CA SER A 263 3.84 -6.35 3.03
C SER A 263 4.73 -7.10 4.05
N ALA A 264 4.86 -8.41 3.91
CA ALA A 264 5.59 -9.33 4.81
C ALA A 264 5.15 -9.29 6.29
N ALA A 265 3.95 -8.79 6.61
CA ALA A 265 3.45 -8.77 7.98
C ALA A 265 2.94 -10.15 8.44
N HIS A 266 2.92 -10.36 9.76
CA HIS A 266 2.44 -11.60 10.35
C HIS A 266 0.90 -11.64 10.37
N VAL A 267 0.31 -12.51 9.54
CA VAL A 267 -1.14 -12.78 9.53
C VAL A 267 -1.55 -13.56 10.78
N ARG A 268 -2.59 -13.12 11.48
CA ARG A 268 -3.00 -13.71 12.77
C ARG A 268 -3.71 -15.05 12.56
N LYS A 269 -3.49 -16.02 13.47
CA LYS A 269 -4.12 -17.36 13.42
C LYS A 269 -5.66 -17.36 13.39
N ARG A 270 -6.32 -16.27 13.82
CA ARG A 270 -7.78 -16.06 13.61
C ARG A 270 -8.10 -15.85 12.12
N GLN A 271 -7.38 -14.94 11.47
CA GLN A 271 -7.58 -14.62 10.04
C GLN A 271 -7.29 -15.85 9.16
N ILE A 272 -6.20 -16.58 9.45
CA ILE A 272 -5.87 -17.83 8.75
C ILE A 272 -7.01 -18.85 8.83
N ARG A 273 -7.64 -19.02 10.02
CA ARG A 273 -8.81 -19.93 10.12
C ARG A 273 -9.97 -19.44 9.26
N ARG A 274 -10.38 -18.17 9.37
CA ARG A 274 -11.49 -17.63 8.55
C ARG A 274 -11.24 -17.82 7.05
N LEU A 275 -10.02 -17.61 6.55
CA LEU A 275 -9.68 -17.93 5.14
C LEU A 275 -9.87 -19.41 4.79
N LEU A 276 -9.46 -20.33 5.67
CA LEU A 276 -9.65 -21.77 5.47
C LEU A 276 -11.12 -22.17 5.56
N ASP A 277 -11.88 -21.54 6.46
CA ASP A 277 -13.32 -21.75 6.62
C ASP A 277 -14.05 -21.33 5.32
N ILE A 278 -13.78 -20.12 4.80
CA ILE A 278 -14.30 -19.63 3.50
C ILE A 278 -13.87 -20.56 2.35
N ALA A 279 -12.59 -20.94 2.28
CA ALA A 279 -12.06 -21.86 1.27
C ALA A 279 -12.66 -23.28 1.33
N SER A 280 -13.24 -23.65 2.48
CA SER A 280 -13.95 -24.92 2.68
C SER A 280 -15.46 -24.83 2.44
N GLY A 281 -15.98 -23.62 2.21
CA GLY A 281 -17.39 -23.29 2.06
C GLY A 281 -18.08 -24.08 0.95
N VAL A 282 -19.38 -24.32 1.14
CA VAL A 282 -20.18 -25.14 0.23
C VAL A 282 -20.81 -24.24 -0.84
N THR A 283 -20.30 -24.37 -2.07
CA THR A 283 -20.86 -23.95 -3.38
C THR A 283 -21.27 -22.50 -3.64
N ASP A 284 -21.67 -21.72 -2.65
CA ASP A 284 -22.44 -20.50 -2.85
C ASP A 284 -21.55 -19.22 -2.93
N GLN A 285 -20.22 -19.40 -2.85
CA GLN A 285 -19.26 -18.31 -2.84
C GLN A 285 -18.91 -17.84 -4.27
N SER A 286 -18.78 -16.52 -4.48
CA SER A 286 -18.40 -15.98 -5.78
C SER A 286 -16.99 -16.41 -6.22
N VAL A 287 -16.83 -16.55 -7.55
CA VAL A 287 -15.55 -16.79 -8.23
C VAL A 287 -14.47 -15.84 -7.72
N ASP A 288 -14.81 -14.55 -7.60
CA ASP A 288 -13.89 -13.49 -7.19
C ASP A 288 -13.38 -13.68 -5.76
N THR A 289 -14.26 -14.11 -4.83
CA THR A 289 -13.85 -14.36 -3.45
C THR A 289 -12.95 -15.59 -3.38
N ILE A 290 -13.29 -16.68 -4.06
CA ILE A 290 -12.46 -17.90 -4.05
C ILE A 290 -11.10 -17.62 -4.68
N ALA A 291 -11.03 -16.86 -5.77
CA ALA A 291 -9.79 -16.42 -6.38
C ALA A 291 -8.95 -15.54 -5.43
N MET A 292 -9.56 -14.57 -4.75
CA MET A 292 -8.87 -13.72 -3.77
C MET A 292 -8.40 -14.50 -2.53
N VAL A 293 -9.18 -15.47 -2.05
CA VAL A 293 -8.80 -16.37 -0.95
C VAL A 293 -7.64 -17.29 -1.37
N ILE A 294 -7.61 -17.79 -2.60
CA ILE A 294 -6.48 -18.55 -3.15
C ILE A 294 -5.22 -17.66 -3.18
N LEU A 295 -5.31 -16.41 -3.68
CA LEU A 295 -4.18 -15.47 -3.66
C LEU A 295 -3.67 -15.20 -2.24
N ALA A 296 -4.57 -14.93 -1.29
CA ALA A 296 -4.22 -14.68 0.12
C ALA A 296 -3.56 -15.90 0.77
N LEU A 297 -4.12 -17.11 0.59
CA LEU A 297 -3.53 -18.35 1.11
C LEU A 297 -2.20 -18.67 0.42
N ARG A 298 -2.08 -18.47 -0.89
CA ARG A 298 -0.83 -18.65 -1.67
C ARG A 298 0.28 -17.74 -1.14
N CYS A 299 -0.04 -16.48 -0.83
CA CYS A 299 0.88 -15.57 -0.16
C CYS A 299 1.34 -16.12 1.20
N ILE A 300 0.39 -16.55 2.04
CA ILE A 300 0.67 -17.04 3.40
C ILE A 300 1.60 -18.27 3.38
N VAL A 301 1.39 -19.23 2.47
CA VAL A 301 2.19 -20.47 2.40
C VAL A 301 3.61 -20.29 1.85
N THR A 302 3.97 -19.09 1.36
CA THR A 302 5.39 -18.75 1.10
C THR A 302 6.19 -18.63 2.40
N ASP A 303 5.54 -18.29 3.52
CA ASP A 303 6.16 -18.29 4.84
C ASP A 303 6.41 -19.74 5.30
N HIS A 304 7.66 -20.06 5.61
CA HIS A 304 8.06 -21.36 6.12
C HIS A 304 7.21 -21.84 7.32
N ARG A 305 6.73 -20.91 8.17
CA ARG A 305 5.84 -21.19 9.32
C ARG A 305 4.50 -21.79 8.88
N HIS A 306 4.03 -21.42 7.69
CA HIS A 306 2.70 -21.75 7.18
C HIS A 306 2.72 -22.70 5.96
N ARG A 307 3.90 -23.14 5.49
CA ARG A 307 4.06 -24.13 4.41
C ARG A 307 3.23 -25.42 4.61
N HIS A 308 2.88 -25.78 5.84
CA HIS A 308 1.97 -26.90 6.13
C HIS A 308 0.55 -26.73 5.53
N LEU A 309 0.11 -25.50 5.26
CA LEU A 309 -1.21 -25.19 4.72
C LEU A 309 -1.31 -25.33 3.18
N GLN A 310 -0.23 -25.65 2.47
CA GLN A 310 -0.21 -25.81 1.00
C GLN A 310 -1.34 -26.71 0.47
N HIS A 311 -1.65 -27.80 1.18
CA HIS A 311 -2.71 -28.73 0.80
C HIS A 311 -4.13 -28.11 0.83
N PHE A 312 -4.36 -27.06 1.64
CA PHE A 312 -5.62 -26.31 1.64
C PHE A 312 -5.75 -25.33 0.48
N VAL A 313 -4.66 -24.99 -0.24
CA VAL A 313 -4.74 -24.15 -1.47
C VAL A 313 -5.21 -24.98 -2.66
N ARG A 314 -4.76 -26.25 -2.76
CA ARG A 314 -5.06 -27.11 -3.91
C ARG A 314 -6.55 -27.43 -4.06
N ARG A 315 -7.31 -27.63 -2.96
CA ARG A 315 -8.76 -27.93 -3.03
C ARG A 315 -9.61 -26.79 -3.63
N PRO A 316 -9.60 -25.55 -3.12
CA PRO A 316 -10.34 -24.45 -3.72
C PRO A 316 -9.84 -24.12 -5.12
N ALA A 317 -8.54 -24.27 -5.41
CA ALA A 317 -8.00 -24.09 -6.77
C ALA A 317 -8.61 -25.06 -7.79
N ARG A 318 -8.75 -26.35 -7.45
CA ARG A 318 -9.48 -27.32 -8.31
C ARG A 318 -10.95 -26.94 -8.49
N GLY A 319 -11.59 -26.46 -7.42
CA GLY A 319 -12.97 -25.96 -7.47
C GLY A 319 -13.10 -24.80 -8.47
N LEU A 320 -12.28 -23.75 -8.30
CA LEU A 320 -12.22 -22.59 -9.18
C LEU A 320 -11.92 -22.98 -10.64
N ALA A 321 -10.92 -23.83 -10.88
CA ALA A 321 -10.57 -24.34 -12.20
C ALA A 321 -11.76 -25.04 -12.90
N SER A 322 -12.57 -25.79 -12.14
CA SER A 322 -13.76 -26.49 -12.67
C SER A 322 -14.94 -25.56 -13.05
N LEU A 323 -14.87 -24.27 -12.71
CA LEU A 323 -15.86 -23.26 -13.10
C LEU A 323 -15.55 -22.60 -14.46
N GLN A 324 -14.46 -22.97 -15.15
CA GLN A 324 -14.15 -22.44 -16.47
C GLN A 324 -15.16 -22.91 -17.52
N ASP A 325 -15.77 -21.97 -18.24
CA ASP A 325 -16.72 -22.28 -19.32
C ASP A 325 -16.04 -22.76 -20.61
N GLN A 326 -16.84 -23.25 -21.56
CA GLN A 326 -16.35 -23.75 -22.86
C GLN A 326 -15.70 -22.67 -23.74
N ARG A 327 -15.86 -21.38 -23.41
CA ARG A 327 -15.26 -20.23 -24.10
C ARG A 327 -13.95 -19.81 -23.43
N GLY A 328 -13.66 -20.29 -22.22
CA GLY A 328 -12.50 -19.96 -21.40
C GLY A 328 -12.79 -18.98 -20.25
N SER A 329 -14.03 -18.49 -20.11
CA SER A 329 -14.44 -17.53 -19.08
C SER A 329 -14.62 -18.18 -17.70
N PHE A 330 -14.49 -17.39 -16.64
CA PHE A 330 -14.99 -17.72 -15.30
C PHE A 330 -16.20 -16.86 -14.89
N GLY A 331 -16.96 -16.37 -15.88
CA GLY A 331 -18.13 -15.50 -15.71
C GLY A 331 -17.97 -14.21 -16.51
N SER A 332 -17.63 -13.12 -15.81
CA SER A 332 -17.35 -11.80 -16.40
C SER A 332 -15.87 -11.66 -16.82
N LEU A 333 -15.49 -10.49 -17.36
CA LEU A 333 -14.08 -10.17 -17.61
C LEU A 333 -13.31 -10.02 -16.29
N ARG A 334 -13.90 -9.33 -15.30
CA ARG A 334 -13.34 -9.17 -13.94
C ARG A 334 -13.05 -10.52 -13.29
N SER A 335 -14.05 -11.42 -13.25
CA SER A 335 -13.90 -12.74 -12.63
C SER A 335 -12.92 -13.63 -13.40
N THR A 336 -12.87 -13.53 -14.73
CA THR A 336 -11.89 -14.25 -15.55
C THR A 336 -10.46 -13.75 -15.27
N ALA A 337 -10.25 -12.44 -15.21
CA ALA A 337 -8.95 -11.85 -14.92
C ALA A 337 -8.44 -12.25 -13.52
N LEU A 338 -9.29 -12.13 -12.49
CA LEU A 338 -8.91 -12.49 -11.12
C LEU A 338 -8.68 -14.01 -10.95
N ALA A 339 -9.48 -14.86 -11.60
CA ALA A 339 -9.28 -16.30 -11.62
C ALA A 339 -7.98 -16.71 -12.33
N MET A 340 -7.60 -16.04 -13.43
CA MET A 340 -6.30 -16.24 -14.09
C MET A 340 -5.15 -15.97 -13.12
N GLN A 341 -5.15 -14.81 -12.43
CA GLN A 341 -4.12 -14.46 -11.45
C GLN A 341 -4.03 -15.46 -10.29
N ALA A 342 -5.17 -15.97 -9.80
CA ALA A 342 -5.21 -16.94 -8.72
C ALA A 342 -4.63 -18.32 -9.13
N LEU A 343 -4.89 -18.76 -10.36
CA LEU A 343 -4.57 -20.11 -10.83
C LEU A 343 -3.23 -20.24 -11.58
N GLN A 344 -2.64 -19.14 -12.07
CA GLN A 344 -1.48 -19.22 -12.98
C GLN A 344 -0.14 -19.61 -12.31
N ASP A 345 0.07 -19.26 -11.04
CA ASP A 345 1.32 -19.53 -10.31
C ASP A 345 1.14 -20.66 -9.27
N LEU A 346 0.33 -21.67 -9.60
CA LEU A 346 0.12 -22.86 -8.77
C LEU A 346 0.90 -24.06 -9.33
N GLU A 347 1.32 -24.96 -8.43
CA GLU A 347 1.90 -26.25 -8.80
C GLU A 347 0.95 -27.02 -9.74
N TYR A 348 1.47 -27.63 -10.81
CA TYR A 348 0.64 -28.35 -11.78
C TYR A 348 -0.14 -29.49 -11.13
N ASP A 349 -1.47 -29.38 -11.17
CA ASP A 349 -2.40 -30.36 -10.60
C ASP A 349 -3.26 -30.99 -11.71
N PRO A 350 -3.10 -32.27 -12.04
CA PRO A 350 -3.88 -32.92 -13.10
C PRO A 350 -5.38 -33.06 -12.76
N ALA A 351 -5.77 -32.86 -11.50
CA ALA A 351 -7.17 -32.80 -11.07
C ALA A 351 -7.71 -31.35 -10.94
N GLY A 352 -6.90 -30.35 -11.32
CA GLY A 352 -7.24 -28.92 -11.31
C GLY A 352 -6.86 -28.21 -12.61
N GLN A 353 -6.82 -28.94 -13.73
CA GLN A 353 -6.40 -28.39 -15.01
C GLN A 353 -7.42 -27.36 -15.53
N TRP A 354 -6.93 -26.18 -15.87
CA TRP A 354 -7.66 -25.10 -16.53
C TRP A 354 -6.89 -24.63 -17.77
N ASN A 355 -7.55 -23.86 -18.65
CA ASN A 355 -7.01 -23.47 -19.94
C ASN A 355 -6.72 -21.95 -20.00
N ARG A 356 -5.50 -21.55 -19.62
CA ARG A 356 -5.00 -20.15 -19.74
C ARG A 356 -5.21 -19.59 -21.14
N THR A 357 -4.92 -20.37 -22.18
CA THR A 357 -5.02 -19.96 -23.58
C THR A 357 -6.47 -19.74 -24.03
N ALA A 358 -7.46 -20.37 -23.39
CA ALA A 358 -8.87 -20.08 -23.62
C ALA A 358 -9.29 -18.79 -22.89
N ALA A 359 -8.95 -18.63 -21.60
CA ALA A 359 -9.26 -17.42 -20.82
C ALA A 359 -8.63 -16.16 -21.44
N SER A 360 -7.36 -16.25 -21.83
CA SER A 360 -6.64 -15.23 -22.60
C SER A 360 -7.39 -14.86 -23.89
N ARG A 361 -7.76 -15.84 -24.72
CA ARG A 361 -8.53 -15.58 -25.96
C ARG A 361 -9.90 -14.98 -25.68
N TYR A 362 -10.57 -15.36 -24.59
CA TYR A 362 -11.84 -14.77 -24.16
C TYR A 362 -11.69 -13.28 -23.80
N ILE A 363 -10.63 -12.91 -23.07
CA ILE A 363 -10.31 -11.50 -22.74
C ILE A 363 -9.89 -10.71 -23.98
N LEU A 364 -8.95 -11.24 -24.77
CA LEU A 364 -8.42 -10.57 -25.97
C LEU A 364 -9.49 -10.30 -27.03
N SER A 365 -10.46 -11.22 -27.19
CA SER A 365 -11.62 -11.03 -28.09
C SER A 365 -12.64 -9.98 -27.60
N ARG A 366 -12.39 -9.33 -26.46
CA ARG A 366 -13.19 -8.25 -25.86
C ARG A 366 -12.42 -6.95 -25.65
N GLN A 367 -11.15 -6.88 -26.06
CA GLN A 367 -10.45 -5.59 -26.07
C GLN A 367 -11.12 -4.69 -27.11
N ARG A 368 -11.46 -3.46 -26.71
CA ARG A 368 -12.06 -2.48 -27.62
C ARG A 368 -11.02 -1.94 -28.60
N ALA A 369 -11.48 -1.28 -29.67
CA ALA A 369 -10.62 -0.67 -30.67
C ALA A 369 -9.74 0.49 -30.11
N ASP A 370 -10.15 1.10 -28.98
CA ASP A 370 -9.35 2.09 -28.26
C ASP A 370 -8.34 1.48 -27.26
N GLY A 371 -8.30 0.15 -27.10
CA GLY A 371 -7.34 -0.54 -26.22
C GLY A 371 -7.86 -0.83 -24.80
N GLY A 372 -8.91 -0.15 -24.35
CA GLY A 372 -9.55 -0.43 -23.06
C GLY A 372 -10.43 -1.69 -23.07
N TRP A 373 -10.83 -2.12 -21.86
CA TRP A 373 -11.92 -3.07 -21.63
C TRP A 373 -13.05 -2.42 -20.81
N SER A 374 -14.28 -2.83 -21.05
CA SER A 374 -15.47 -2.48 -20.26
C SER A 374 -16.47 -3.64 -20.27
N GLU A 375 -17.28 -3.76 -19.23
CA GLU A 375 -18.41 -4.68 -19.19
C GLU A 375 -19.72 -3.93 -19.50
N GLU A 376 -20.62 -4.57 -20.25
CA GLU A 376 -21.93 -4.02 -20.62
C GLU A 376 -23.06 -4.69 -19.80
N PRO A 377 -24.22 -4.02 -19.61
CA PRO A 377 -24.58 -2.74 -20.21
C PRO A 377 -24.05 -1.54 -19.42
N LEU A 378 -23.44 -0.58 -20.12
CA LEU A 378 -23.42 0.80 -19.64
C LEU A 378 -24.85 1.33 -19.69
N GLN A 379 -25.36 1.87 -18.59
CA GLN A 379 -26.64 2.60 -18.58
C GLN A 379 -26.40 4.02 -19.08
N ASP A 380 -27.37 4.58 -19.81
CA ASP A 380 -27.24 5.86 -20.49
C ASP A 380 -26.77 6.99 -19.54
N GLY A 381 -25.64 7.63 -19.87
CA GLY A 381 -25.04 8.70 -19.07
C GLY A 381 -23.90 8.28 -18.14
N GLN A 382 -23.47 7.02 -18.14
CA GLN A 382 -22.35 6.55 -17.34
C GLN A 382 -20.98 7.11 -17.75
N GLU A 383 -20.11 7.35 -16.76
CA GLU A 383 -18.83 8.07 -16.87
C GLU A 383 -17.72 7.31 -17.63
N PRO A 384 -16.73 8.02 -18.24
CA PRO A 384 -15.67 7.40 -19.03
C PRO A 384 -14.75 6.43 -18.27
N ASP A 385 -14.70 6.56 -16.94
CA ASP A 385 -13.72 5.89 -16.08
C ASP A 385 -14.04 4.42 -15.78
N ILE A 386 -15.25 3.95 -16.10
CA ILE A 386 -15.75 2.60 -15.80
C ILE A 386 -14.86 1.47 -16.36
N GLY A 387 -14.10 1.75 -17.42
CA GLY A 387 -13.13 0.80 -17.98
C GLY A 387 -11.76 0.78 -17.29
N VAL A 388 -11.41 1.76 -16.46
CA VAL A 388 -10.04 2.01 -15.97
C VAL A 388 -9.56 0.89 -15.05
N GLY A 389 -10.19 0.70 -13.89
CA GLY A 389 -9.84 -0.37 -12.95
C GLY A 389 -10.07 -1.78 -13.51
N LEU A 390 -10.91 -1.95 -14.53
CA LEU A 390 -11.07 -3.24 -15.22
C LEU A 390 -9.88 -3.51 -16.17
N THR A 391 -9.47 -2.50 -16.94
CA THR A 391 -8.31 -2.57 -17.84
C THR A 391 -7.04 -2.85 -17.05
N ALA A 392 -6.87 -2.24 -15.87
CA ALA A 392 -5.76 -2.49 -14.96
C ALA A 392 -5.75 -3.94 -14.41
N ASP A 393 -6.88 -4.46 -13.90
CA ASP A 393 -6.97 -5.86 -13.44
C ASP A 393 -6.73 -6.89 -14.56
N ILE A 394 -7.08 -6.55 -15.81
CA ILE A 394 -6.81 -7.39 -16.98
C ILE A 394 -5.32 -7.37 -17.36
N ILE A 395 -4.65 -6.22 -17.29
CA ILE A 395 -3.19 -6.14 -17.47
C ILE A 395 -2.48 -7.04 -16.45
N LEU A 396 -2.91 -7.01 -15.17
CA LEU A 396 -2.41 -7.90 -14.12
C LEU A 396 -2.67 -9.40 -14.37
N ALA A 397 -3.67 -9.74 -15.20
CA ALA A 397 -4.04 -11.12 -15.53
C ALA A 397 -3.38 -11.65 -16.81
N LEU A 398 -3.03 -10.77 -17.75
CA LEU A 398 -2.34 -11.13 -19.00
C LEU A 398 -0.81 -11.01 -18.88
N GLY A 399 -0.32 -10.13 -18.00
CA GLY A 399 1.09 -9.79 -17.81
C GLY A 399 1.92 -10.83 -17.06
N TRP A 400 3.20 -10.49 -16.83
CA TRP A 400 4.21 -11.37 -16.22
C TRP A 400 4.01 -11.60 -14.71
N LYS A 401 3.25 -10.73 -14.05
CA LYS A 401 3.03 -10.70 -12.60
C LYS A 401 1.62 -10.20 -12.30
N GLY A 402 0.88 -10.93 -11.47
CA GLY A 402 -0.40 -10.49 -10.89
C GLY A 402 -0.26 -10.10 -9.41
N LEU A 403 -1.38 -9.82 -8.73
CA LEU A 403 -1.42 -9.40 -7.31
C LEU A 403 -0.62 -10.33 -6.37
N GLY A 404 -0.63 -11.63 -6.65
CA GLY A 404 0.09 -12.64 -5.86
C GLY A 404 1.61 -12.67 -6.07
N ALA A 405 2.18 -11.76 -6.86
CA ALA A 405 3.61 -11.60 -7.08
C ALA A 405 4.23 -10.44 -6.28
N VAL A 406 3.43 -9.51 -5.73
CA VAL A 406 3.93 -8.32 -4.98
C VAL A 406 4.90 -8.70 -3.86
N ARG A 407 4.59 -9.74 -3.10
CA ARG A 407 5.47 -10.28 -2.02
C ARG A 407 6.81 -10.81 -2.51
N ALA A 408 6.90 -11.20 -3.78
CA ALA A 408 8.05 -11.88 -4.37
C ALA A 408 8.93 -10.94 -5.21
N LEU A 409 8.65 -9.64 -5.21
CA LEU A 409 9.50 -8.64 -5.86
C LEU A 409 10.83 -8.50 -5.09
N GLN A 410 11.95 -8.75 -5.78
CA GLN A 410 13.29 -8.55 -5.24
C GLN A 410 13.65 -7.05 -5.22
N CYS A 411 12.98 -6.30 -4.33
CA CYS A 411 13.28 -4.90 -4.06
C CYS A 411 14.71 -4.69 -3.56
N ASP A 412 15.45 -5.74 -3.16
CA ASP A 412 16.86 -5.69 -2.78
C ASP A 412 17.79 -5.09 -3.87
N HIS A 413 17.42 -5.18 -5.16
CA HIS A 413 18.15 -4.49 -6.23
C HIS A 413 17.72 -3.03 -6.40
N VAL A 414 16.44 -2.72 -6.22
CA VAL A 414 15.94 -1.33 -6.15
C VAL A 414 16.52 -0.62 -4.93
N ILE A 415 16.77 -1.30 -3.82
CA ILE A 415 17.48 -0.80 -2.63
C ILE A 415 19.01 -0.73 -2.87
N ARG A 416 19.51 -1.03 -4.08
CA ARG A 416 20.92 -0.81 -4.47
C ARG A 416 21.13 0.17 -5.61
N GLU A 417 20.10 0.49 -6.39
CA GLU A 417 20.12 1.58 -7.38
C GLU A 417 19.36 2.82 -6.89
N ASN A 418 18.36 2.65 -6.00
CA ASN A 418 17.81 3.72 -5.15
C ASN A 418 18.51 3.80 -3.78
N SER A 419 19.58 3.02 -3.52
CA SER A 419 20.61 3.48 -2.56
C SER A 419 21.53 4.45 -3.28
N ASP A 420 20.99 5.63 -3.60
CA ASP A 420 21.80 6.80 -3.92
C ASP A 420 22.77 7.03 -2.75
N PRO A 421 24.10 7.02 -2.95
CA PRO A 421 25.07 7.41 -1.92
C PRO A 421 25.10 8.94 -1.72
N THR A 422 23.96 9.59 -1.92
CA THR A 422 23.78 11.02 -2.21
C THR A 422 22.46 11.54 -1.62
N GLU A 423 22.27 11.32 -0.32
CA GLU A 423 21.27 12.02 0.52
C GLU A 423 21.65 13.52 0.71
N ASN A 424 21.97 14.19 -0.40
CA ASN A 424 22.43 15.58 -0.53
C ASN A 424 22.19 16.03 -1.99
N GLY A 425 20.93 16.10 -2.41
CA GLY A 425 20.54 16.53 -3.76
C GLY A 425 19.07 16.96 -3.81
N GLU A 426 18.83 18.26 -3.99
CA GLU A 426 17.47 18.80 -4.12
C GLU A 426 16.81 18.33 -5.43
N SER A 427 15.94 17.31 -5.37
CA SER A 427 15.04 16.96 -6.48
C SER A 427 14.05 18.10 -6.73
N LYS A 428 14.45 19.09 -7.53
CA LYS A 428 13.63 20.25 -7.89
C LYS A 428 12.28 19.81 -8.48
N LEU A 429 11.21 20.04 -7.72
CA LEU A 429 9.88 20.20 -8.31
C LEU A 429 9.92 21.35 -9.33
N ALA A 430 9.35 21.13 -10.50
CA ALA A 430 9.40 22.09 -11.60
C ALA A 430 8.58 23.35 -11.26
N VAL A 431 9.26 24.49 -11.13
CA VAL A 431 8.62 25.81 -11.02
C VAL A 431 7.99 26.17 -12.38
N PRO A 432 6.78 26.74 -12.45
CA PRO A 432 6.12 27.05 -13.71
C PRO A 432 6.96 27.91 -14.65
N TYR A 433 7.00 27.53 -15.93
CA TYR A 433 7.89 28.16 -16.91
C TYR A 433 7.32 29.51 -17.40
N GLY A 434 7.74 30.61 -16.77
CA GLY A 434 7.37 31.96 -17.19
C GLY A 434 8.10 33.08 -16.47
N LEU A 435 8.88 33.85 -17.23
CA LEU A 435 9.64 35.09 -16.88
C LEU A 435 11.06 34.90 -16.31
N SER A 436 12.04 35.44 -17.07
CA SER A 436 13.33 36.07 -16.69
C SER A 436 14.10 35.64 -15.41
N SER A 437 15.42 35.45 -15.43
CA SER A 437 16.41 35.62 -16.52
C SER A 437 17.80 35.10 -16.11
N SER A 438 18.59 34.67 -17.10
CA SER A 438 20.07 34.73 -17.17
C SER A 438 20.95 34.09 -16.07
N ALA A 439 21.92 33.30 -16.55
CA ALA A 439 23.21 32.96 -15.92
C ALA A 439 23.23 32.07 -14.67
N GLU A 440 23.67 30.83 -14.91
CA GLU A 440 24.80 30.18 -14.23
C GLU A 440 25.49 30.97 -13.10
N GLU A 441 25.45 30.43 -11.87
CA GLU A 441 26.68 30.25 -11.07
C GLU A 441 26.47 29.20 -9.97
N SER A 442 27.37 28.21 -9.89
CA SER A 442 27.39 27.20 -8.83
C SER A 442 28.34 27.67 -7.73
N ASP A 443 27.80 28.31 -6.67
CA ASP A 443 28.64 29.00 -5.68
C ASP A 443 28.19 28.75 -4.23
N THR A 444 29.14 28.37 -3.36
CA THR A 444 28.87 27.94 -1.98
C THR A 444 28.67 29.11 -1.04
N LYS A 445 27.55 29.82 -1.21
CA LYS A 445 27.19 30.96 -0.36
C LYS A 445 26.74 30.49 1.03
N ASN A 446 27.51 30.89 2.04
CA ASN A 446 27.05 30.89 3.42
C ASN A 446 25.95 31.96 3.57
N ILE A 447 24.96 31.64 4.38
CA ILE A 447 23.81 32.49 4.69
C ILE A 447 23.98 33.13 6.08
N SER A 448 23.43 34.31 6.25
CA SER A 448 23.52 35.14 7.45
C SER A 448 22.13 35.35 8.05
N TYR A 449 21.97 35.11 9.34
CA TYR A 449 20.66 35.15 10.00
C TYR A 449 20.81 35.52 11.48
N THR A 450 19.70 35.82 12.15
CA THR A 450 19.71 36.21 13.57
C THR A 450 18.98 35.18 14.41
N TYR A 451 19.57 34.78 15.54
CA TYR A 451 18.92 33.96 16.56
C TYR A 451 18.76 34.76 17.85
N THR A 452 17.51 34.87 18.32
CA THR A 452 17.13 35.60 19.52
C THR A 452 16.51 34.68 20.57
N LEU A 453 16.82 34.92 21.84
CA LEU A 453 16.17 34.35 23.01
C LEU A 453 15.43 35.45 23.77
N TRP A 454 14.14 35.24 24.08
CA TRP A 454 13.36 36.07 24.99
C TRP A 454 12.88 35.25 26.20
N VAL A 455 12.91 35.86 27.38
CA VAL A 455 12.44 35.25 28.62
C VAL A 455 11.33 36.10 29.25
N GLY A 456 10.23 35.44 29.62
CA GLY A 456 9.06 36.03 30.26
C GLY A 456 8.02 36.56 29.26
N SER A 457 6.73 36.50 29.63
CA SER A 457 5.64 36.98 28.77
C SER A 457 5.67 38.48 28.49
N ASN A 458 6.41 39.27 29.27
CA ASN A 458 6.65 40.69 29.05
C ASN A 458 8.10 40.99 28.59
N VAL A 459 8.83 39.98 28.09
CA VAL A 459 10.22 40.08 27.61
C VAL A 459 11.14 40.74 28.64
N SER A 460 11.27 40.14 29.82
CA SER A 460 12.13 40.65 30.90
C SER A 460 13.62 40.50 30.63
N GLU A 461 14.00 39.53 29.79
CA GLU A 461 15.37 39.30 29.36
C GLU A 461 15.36 39.01 27.85
N ALA A 462 16.31 39.59 27.10
CA ALA A 462 16.45 39.41 25.65
C ALA A 462 17.93 39.31 25.25
N PHE A 463 18.27 38.30 24.47
CA PHE A 463 19.62 38.07 23.94
C PHE A 463 19.53 37.79 22.44
N SER A 464 20.43 38.35 21.64
CA SER A 464 20.43 38.18 20.18
C SER A 464 21.85 37.94 19.67
N LEU A 465 21.99 37.03 18.73
CA LEU A 465 23.25 36.62 18.11
C LEU A 465 23.07 36.52 16.59
N SER A 466 23.95 37.19 15.84
CA SER A 466 24.02 37.03 14.39
C SER A 466 24.92 35.84 14.07
N LEU A 467 24.41 34.93 13.24
CA LEU A 467 25.05 33.67 12.86
C LEU A 467 25.30 33.64 11.35
N ILE A 468 26.34 32.89 10.97
CA ILE A 468 26.67 32.62 9.57
C ILE A 468 26.92 31.12 9.46
N SER A 469 26.20 30.45 8.55
CA SER A 469 26.27 29.00 8.34
C SER A 469 26.17 28.68 6.84
N PRO A 470 26.54 27.47 6.39
CA PRO A 470 26.26 27.03 5.03
C PRO A 470 24.75 27.07 4.73
N LYS A 471 24.37 27.34 3.47
CA LYS A 471 22.99 27.14 3.02
C LYS A 471 22.54 25.69 3.31
N ASN A 472 21.27 25.49 3.61
CA ASN A 472 20.68 24.22 4.03
C ASN A 472 21.26 23.69 5.37
N THR A 473 21.55 24.59 6.30
CA THR A 473 21.75 24.27 7.73
C THR A 473 20.39 24.19 8.43
N SER A 474 20.17 23.19 9.29
CA SER A 474 18.96 23.10 10.13
C SER A 474 19.10 23.93 11.41
N PHE A 475 17.98 24.35 12.00
CA PHE A 475 17.97 25.21 13.16
C PHE A 475 18.60 24.55 14.41
N PHE A 476 18.50 23.22 14.55
CA PHE A 476 19.22 22.47 15.59
C PHE A 476 20.76 22.62 15.48
N LYS A 477 21.29 22.61 14.25
CA LYS A 477 22.72 22.89 13.99
C LYS A 477 23.05 24.36 14.27
N ALA A 478 22.17 25.29 13.89
CA ALA A 478 22.31 26.72 14.22
C ALA A 478 22.33 26.98 15.74
N MET A 479 21.47 26.31 16.51
CA MET A 479 21.46 26.37 17.97
C MET A 479 22.73 25.79 18.59
N THR A 480 23.27 24.72 18.00
CA THR A 480 24.55 24.13 18.43
C THR A 480 25.70 25.12 18.21
N GLN A 481 25.78 25.73 17.02
CA GLN A 481 26.74 26.80 16.71
C GLN A 481 26.58 28.01 17.66
N ALA A 482 25.35 28.39 18.00
CA ALA A 482 25.08 29.47 18.94
C ALA A 482 25.58 29.15 20.36
N ALA A 483 25.38 27.92 20.84
CA ALA A 483 25.83 27.47 22.16
C ALA A 483 27.37 27.38 22.27
N GLU A 484 28.07 27.09 21.16
CA GLU A 484 29.54 27.17 21.08
C GLU A 484 30.05 28.63 21.10
N MET A 485 29.32 29.56 20.47
CA MET A 485 29.70 30.97 20.38
C MET A 485 29.37 31.78 21.65
N ASP A 486 28.27 31.48 22.33
CA ASP A 486 27.83 32.18 23.54
C ASP A 486 27.10 31.22 24.50
N GLN A 487 27.63 31.09 25.71
CA GLN A 487 27.10 30.21 26.77
C GLN A 487 25.63 30.48 27.13
N ARG A 488 25.09 31.66 26.82
CA ARG A 488 23.66 31.98 27.03
C ARG A 488 22.73 31.17 26.13
N PHE A 489 23.21 30.68 24.99
CA PHE A 489 22.46 29.89 24.02
C PHE A 489 22.55 28.37 24.25
N ILE A 490 23.22 27.93 25.32
CA ILE A 490 23.23 26.51 25.74
C ILE A 490 21.80 26.03 26.00
N PHE A 491 21.48 24.86 25.46
CA PHE A 491 20.17 24.23 25.51
C PHE A 491 20.26 22.74 25.91
N GLU A 492 19.13 22.19 26.37
CA GLU A 492 18.93 20.74 26.54
C GLU A 492 17.78 20.29 25.63
N ALA A 493 18.00 19.22 24.88
CA ALA A 493 16.98 18.56 24.06
C ALA A 493 16.84 17.07 24.40
N ARG A 494 15.75 16.47 23.94
CA ARG A 494 15.51 15.01 23.98
C ARG A 494 15.23 14.52 22.57
N GLU A 495 15.79 13.37 22.23
CA GLU A 495 15.34 12.59 21.08
C GLU A 495 13.87 12.19 21.30
N TRP A 496 13.01 12.54 20.33
CA TRP A 496 11.64 12.05 20.18
C TRP A 496 11.50 11.40 18.79
N PRO A 497 10.44 10.62 18.53
CA PRO A 497 10.21 10.01 17.21
C PRO A 497 10.11 11.00 16.03
N ASN A 498 9.91 12.29 16.33
CA ASN A 498 9.76 13.38 15.37
C ASN A 498 10.93 14.40 15.45
N GLY A 499 12.13 13.96 15.84
CA GLY A 499 13.32 14.82 16.00
C GLY A 499 13.57 15.29 17.43
N HIS A 500 14.38 16.34 17.61
CA HIS A 500 14.82 16.84 18.90
C HIS A 500 13.80 17.80 19.55
N TYR A 501 13.23 17.39 20.67
CA TYR A 501 12.40 18.25 21.51
C TYR A 501 13.27 19.06 22.48
N VAL A 502 13.47 20.35 22.20
CA VAL A 502 14.21 21.27 23.09
C VAL A 502 13.32 21.67 24.27
N HIS A 503 13.75 21.41 25.50
CA HIS A 503 12.97 21.68 26.73
C HIS A 503 13.66 22.60 27.74
N THR A 504 14.92 22.97 27.50
CA THR A 504 15.67 23.92 28.32
C THR A 504 16.48 24.80 27.40
N LEU A 505 16.40 26.13 27.55
CA LEU A 505 17.36 27.08 26.99
C LEU A 505 17.70 28.11 28.07
N TYR A 506 18.91 28.70 28.05
CA TYR A 506 19.34 29.69 29.04
C TYR A 506 19.13 29.25 30.52
N GLY A 507 19.24 27.94 30.78
CA GLY A 507 18.95 27.34 32.09
C GLY A 507 17.48 27.40 32.56
N LYS A 508 16.55 27.95 31.77
CA LYS A 508 15.10 27.91 32.03
C LYS A 508 14.53 26.66 31.38
N LYS A 509 13.99 25.76 32.19
CA LYS A 509 13.32 24.53 31.74
C LYS A 509 11.82 24.77 31.65
N GLU A 510 11.16 24.12 30.70
CA GLU A 510 9.70 24.16 30.60
C GLU A 510 9.00 23.61 31.85
N GLU A 511 7.89 24.25 32.20
CA GLU A 511 7.04 23.87 33.33
C GLU A 511 5.59 23.65 32.87
N PRO A 512 5.22 22.44 32.41
CA PRO A 512 3.85 22.16 31.95
C PRO A 512 2.76 22.39 33.02
N ARG A 513 3.10 22.28 34.31
CA ARG A 513 2.19 22.63 35.42
C ARG A 513 2.08 24.14 35.67
N GLY A 514 3.10 24.91 35.29
CA GLY A 514 3.10 26.37 35.34
C GLY A 514 2.61 27.02 34.04
N TYR A 515 2.32 26.22 33.01
CA TYR A 515 2.03 26.64 31.63
C TYR A 515 3.14 27.46 30.97
N HIS A 516 4.41 27.28 31.38
CA HIS A 516 5.55 27.96 30.75
C HIS A 516 6.25 27.05 29.75
N TYR A 517 6.37 27.53 28.52
CA TYR A 517 6.87 26.77 27.37
C TYR A 517 7.86 27.60 26.54
N TRP A 518 8.74 26.93 25.81
CA TRP A 518 9.63 27.52 24.83
C TRP A 518 9.01 27.43 23.43
N LEU A 519 8.63 28.57 22.87
CA LEU A 519 8.03 28.65 21.54
C LEU A 519 9.01 29.23 20.53
N LEU A 520 9.21 28.53 19.41
CA LEU A 520 10.05 28.96 18.30
C LEU A 520 9.23 29.73 17.28
N TYR A 521 9.73 30.89 16.87
CA TYR A 521 9.14 31.78 15.87
C TYR A 521 10.12 32.00 14.70
N ARG A 522 9.57 32.13 13.50
CA ARG A 522 10.26 32.58 12.27
C ARG A 522 9.69 33.94 11.89
N LEU A 523 10.54 34.98 11.85
CA LEU A 523 10.12 36.38 11.75
C LEU A 523 10.76 37.06 10.52
N PRO A 524 9.99 37.88 9.78
CA PRO A 524 10.50 38.61 8.61
C PRO A 524 11.28 39.89 8.97
N GLU A 525 11.21 40.32 10.24
CA GLU A 525 11.90 41.50 10.78
C GLU A 525 12.46 41.16 12.17
N LEU A 526 13.43 41.95 12.66
CA LEU A 526 14.02 41.76 13.98
C LEU A 526 12.94 41.83 15.08
N PRO A 527 12.95 40.92 16.07
CA PRO A 527 11.93 40.90 17.12
C PRO A 527 12.00 42.13 18.04
N ASP A 528 10.97 42.98 18.00
CA ASP A 528 10.78 44.13 18.88
C ASP A 528 9.95 43.74 20.13
N PRO A 529 10.51 43.86 21.36
CA PRO A 529 9.78 43.61 22.61
C PRO A 529 8.48 44.42 22.78
N ASN A 530 8.35 45.57 22.10
CA ASN A 530 7.15 46.40 22.16
C ASN A 530 6.03 45.92 21.21
N ASN A 531 6.36 45.07 20.23
CA ASN A 531 5.45 44.55 19.21
C ASN A 531 5.61 43.02 19.09
N THR A 532 5.30 42.31 20.18
CA THR A 532 5.54 40.86 20.30
C THR A 532 4.80 40.05 19.23
N PRO A 533 5.43 39.01 18.62
CA PRO A 533 4.84 38.27 17.51
C PRO A 533 3.62 37.45 17.92
N GLY A 534 2.60 37.47 17.05
CA GLY A 534 1.39 36.65 17.18
C GLY A 534 1.66 35.17 16.86
N ASN A 535 0.76 34.29 17.32
CA ASN A 535 0.93 32.84 17.21
C ASN A 535 0.99 32.32 15.75
N GLN A 536 0.55 33.12 14.76
CA GLN A 536 0.68 32.81 13.34
C GLN A 536 2.12 32.86 12.79
N LEU A 537 3.10 33.30 13.59
CA LEU A 537 4.53 33.33 13.25
C LEU A 537 5.34 32.25 14.01
N ILE A 538 4.66 31.34 14.72
CA ILE A 538 5.30 30.15 15.30
C ILE A 538 5.80 29.25 14.17
N ALA A 539 7.00 28.69 14.30
CA ALA A 539 7.56 27.78 13.31
C ALA A 539 6.66 26.53 13.15
N PRO A 540 6.29 26.14 11.92
CA PRO A 540 5.34 25.05 11.68
C PRO A 540 5.94 23.65 11.88
N VAL A 541 7.26 23.54 12.09
CA VAL A 541 8.04 22.30 12.15
C VAL A 541 9.07 22.35 13.29
N GLY A 542 9.67 21.20 13.62
CA GLY A 542 10.68 21.07 14.66
C GLY A 542 12.02 21.73 14.32
N VAL A 543 12.94 21.75 15.28
CA VAL A 543 14.27 22.38 15.12
C VAL A 543 15.16 21.67 14.09
N ASP A 544 14.95 20.38 13.83
CA ASP A 544 15.70 19.63 12.82
C ASP A 544 15.21 19.90 11.39
N ASP A 545 13.89 20.09 11.22
CA ASP A 545 13.24 20.33 9.92
C ASP A 545 13.22 21.82 9.53
N LEU A 546 13.30 22.73 10.51
CA LEU A 546 13.38 24.16 10.25
C LEU A 546 14.76 24.50 9.67
N MET A 547 14.81 24.75 8.37
CA MET A 547 16.03 25.24 7.70
C MET A 547 16.22 26.73 7.96
N VAL A 548 17.46 27.16 8.17
CA VAL A 548 17.79 28.59 8.25
C VAL A 548 17.92 29.21 6.86
N GLU A 549 17.50 30.47 6.71
CA GLU A 549 17.49 31.23 5.46
C GLU A 549 18.20 32.59 5.62
N ASP A 550 18.70 33.16 4.52
CA ASP A 550 19.49 34.41 4.54
C ASP A 550 18.61 35.63 4.81
N GLY A 551 19.05 36.48 5.74
CA GLY A 551 18.34 37.66 6.22
C GLY A 551 17.28 37.40 7.30
N GLU A 552 16.94 36.13 7.60
CA GLU A 552 15.85 35.83 8.54
C GLU A 552 16.20 35.99 10.03
N HIS A 553 15.14 36.11 10.85
CA HIS A 553 15.23 36.26 12.29
C HIS A 553 14.41 35.18 13.00
N TYR A 554 15.09 34.32 13.76
CA TYR A 554 14.49 33.28 14.57
C TYR A 554 14.46 33.70 16.03
N LEU A 555 13.34 33.41 16.71
CA LEU A 555 13.13 33.77 18.11
C LEU A 555 12.64 32.54 18.89
N TYR A 556 13.39 32.10 19.89
CA TYR A 556 12.87 31.24 20.95
C TYR A 556 12.37 32.12 22.09
N TRP A 557 11.10 32.01 22.46
CA TRP A 557 10.47 32.81 23.50
C TRP A 557 9.90 31.91 24.61
N TYR A 558 10.46 32.04 25.82
CA TYR A 558 9.94 31.42 27.03
C TYR A 558 8.80 32.28 27.58
N LYS A 559 7.55 31.87 27.35
CA LYS A 559 6.37 32.58 27.86
C LYS A 559 5.37 31.64 28.50
N LYS A 560 4.49 32.22 29.30
CA LYS A 560 3.30 31.52 29.77
C LYS A 560 2.22 31.50 28.68
N LEU A 561 1.61 30.33 28.46
CA LEU A 561 0.38 30.13 27.70
C LEU A 561 -0.89 30.28 28.56
#